data_AF-A0A835ZBH9-F1
#
_entry.id   AF-A0A835ZBH9-F1
#
_cell.length_a   1.000
_cell.length_b   1.000
_cell.length_c   1.000
_cell.angle_alpha   90.00
_cell.angle_beta   90.00
_cell.angle_gamma   90.00
#
_symmetry.space_group_name_H-M   'P 1'
#
loop_
_entity.id
_entity.type
_entity.pdbx_description
1 polymer ?
#
loop_
_entity_poly.entity_id
_entity_poly.type
_entity_poly.pdbx_seq_one_letter_code
_entity_poly.pdbx_strand_id
1 'polypeptide(L)'
;MPALEVVIALLRNCACVAKSLLPHTSPVFEPFPGFKAITWLDAFIIALQLVAAVYYVQKGIVSTVGGLKDRANATAWLTVAGPEKGVDRTGSGADGKPEKKRKPSAADAAAEKDKAAQEAADMAAFAELLRRRKAAGIRRVLVGASQLIIAEGFVALALSGLKYMLFPRLVWSLTITEVALAYLLYVMLDEIRVARRLAAKARAAARLRIAAPLDTEVAELVAPRIGQAPWALPEPPRVAPTRAGARAAATALRAWRDGVPRPRAAGAAAAADANAQLEAVLLLLNVVAFVGYATIPLTYFVPEDWANAAPAPLSLLVGWPLWWPGHEAASWWGNLAGDVAWSVEPALMLAAPLLIGGVGARRRAKAKSA
;
A
#
# COMPACT_ATOMS: atom_id res chain seq x y z
N MET A 1 10.23 7.72 15.41
CA MET A 1 9.27 8.81 15.69
C MET A 1 8.05 8.56 14.84
N PRO A 2 6.82 8.72 15.36
CA PRO A 2 5.65 8.69 14.50
C PRO A 2 5.82 9.76 13.42
N ALA A 3 5.44 9.43 12.18
CA ALA A 3 5.50 10.42 11.11
C ALA A 3 4.60 11.60 11.53
N LEU A 4 5.12 12.83 11.49
CA LEU A 4 4.41 14.07 11.82
C LEU A 4 3.03 14.14 11.15
N GLU A 5 2.91 13.58 9.95
CA GLU A 5 1.67 13.36 9.24
C GLU A 5 0.57 12.63 10.05
N VAL A 6 0.90 11.55 10.78
CA VAL A 6 -0.06 10.80 11.60
C VAL A 6 -0.59 11.68 12.72
N VAL A 7 0.27 12.52 13.30
CA VAL A 7 -0.13 13.49 14.34
C VAL A 7 -1.04 14.56 13.74
N ILE A 8 -0.71 15.08 12.56
CA ILE A 8 -1.55 16.08 11.87
C ILE A 8 -2.92 15.50 11.52
N ALA A 9 -2.97 14.26 11.01
CA ALA A 9 -4.22 13.57 10.73
C ALA A 9 -5.06 13.43 12.01
N LEU A 10 -4.46 12.98 13.10
CA LEU A 10 -5.15 12.87 14.39
C LEU A 10 -5.72 14.21 14.86
N LEU A 11 -4.88 15.26 14.91
CA LEU A 11 -5.31 16.58 15.37
C LEU A 11 -6.43 17.16 14.50
N ARG A 12 -6.31 17.00 13.18
CA ARG A 12 -7.30 17.50 12.22
C ARG A 12 -8.64 16.81 12.41
N ASN A 13 -8.64 15.48 12.43
CA ASN A 13 -9.88 14.71 12.50
C ASN A 13 -10.53 14.87 13.88
N CYS A 14 -9.75 14.92 14.97
CA CYS A 14 -10.28 15.23 16.29
C CYS A 14 -10.88 16.64 16.36
N ALA A 15 -10.30 17.63 15.68
CA ALA A 15 -10.88 18.97 15.59
C ALA A 15 -12.21 18.96 14.80
N CYS A 16 -12.33 18.17 13.73
CA CYS A 16 -13.59 17.99 13.01
C CYS A 16 -14.66 17.28 13.87
N VAL A 17 -14.28 16.26 14.65
CA VAL A 17 -15.19 15.65 15.65
C VAL A 17 -15.63 16.68 16.68
N ALA A 18 -14.70 17.46 17.23
CA ALA A 18 -15.02 18.52 18.19
C ALA A 18 -15.96 19.57 17.60
N LYS A 19 -15.75 19.95 16.32
CA LYS A 19 -16.63 20.86 15.59
C LYS A 19 -18.05 20.32 15.48
N SER A 20 -18.20 19.01 15.32
CA SER A 20 -19.50 18.36 15.19
C SER A 20 -20.21 18.19 16.55
N LEU A 21 -19.48 18.01 17.65
CA LEU A 21 -20.06 17.66 18.95
C LEU A 21 -20.17 18.81 19.95
N LEU A 22 -19.33 19.85 19.84
CA LEU A 22 -19.34 20.95 20.79
C LEU A 22 -20.53 21.90 20.53
N PRO A 23 -21.14 22.47 21.58
CA PRO A 23 -22.19 23.46 21.43
C PRO A 23 -21.64 24.73 20.78
N HIS A 24 -22.43 25.41 19.94
CA HIS A 24 -22.05 26.66 19.27
C HIS A 24 -21.70 27.81 20.22
N THR A 25 -22.04 27.70 21.51
CA THR A 25 -21.66 28.65 22.56
C THR A 25 -20.24 28.44 23.09
N SER A 26 -19.52 27.41 22.61
CA SER A 26 -18.14 27.14 23.04
C SER A 26 -17.18 28.23 22.52
N PRO A 27 -16.18 28.67 23.31
CA PRO A 27 -15.23 29.72 22.90
C PRO A 27 -14.47 29.42 21.60
N VAL A 28 -14.32 28.13 21.24
CA VAL A 28 -13.66 27.73 19.99
C VAL A 28 -14.44 28.15 18.74
N PHE A 29 -15.72 28.49 18.89
CA PHE A 29 -16.58 29.05 17.84
C PHE A 29 -16.62 30.58 17.83
N GLU A 30 -15.86 31.26 18.68
CA GLU A 30 -15.70 32.72 18.58
C GLU A 30 -15.01 33.09 17.26
N PRO A 31 -15.36 34.24 16.66
CA PRO A 31 -14.73 34.71 15.43
C PRO A 31 -13.22 34.87 15.59
N PHE A 32 -12.47 34.39 14.60
CA PHE A 32 -11.03 34.58 14.51
C PHE A 32 -10.72 36.07 14.23
N PRO A 33 -9.74 36.69 14.93
CA PRO A 33 -9.44 38.10 14.76
C PRO A 33 -9.21 38.51 13.30
N GLY A 34 -9.96 39.51 12.84
CA GLY A 34 -9.91 39.98 11.44
C GLY A 34 -10.82 39.21 10.46
N PHE A 35 -11.45 38.11 10.87
CA PHE A 35 -12.29 37.27 10.00
C PHE A 35 -13.62 36.92 10.68
N LYS A 36 -14.66 37.73 10.44
CA LYS A 36 -15.99 37.56 11.07
C LYS A 36 -16.68 36.22 10.73
N ALA A 37 -16.32 35.59 9.61
CA ALA A 37 -16.97 34.38 9.11
C ALA A 37 -16.18 33.08 9.41
N ILE A 38 -15.04 33.17 10.08
CA ILE A 38 -14.14 32.06 10.38
C ILE A 38 -13.96 32.01 11.89
N THR A 39 -14.18 30.85 12.50
CA THR A 39 -13.96 30.66 13.95
C THR A 39 -12.52 30.26 14.26
N TRP A 40 -12.10 30.30 15.53
CA TRP A 40 -10.80 29.74 15.93
C TRP A 40 -10.63 28.28 15.54
N LEU A 41 -11.68 27.47 15.73
CA LEU A 41 -11.67 26.06 15.35
C LEU A 41 -11.56 25.87 13.83
N ASP A 42 -12.27 26.68 13.04
CA ASP A 42 -12.16 26.65 11.58
C ASP A 42 -10.74 27.01 11.12
N ALA A 43 -10.14 28.08 11.66
CA ALA A 43 -8.79 28.49 11.32
C ALA A 43 -7.76 27.37 11.62
N PHE A 44 -7.92 26.67 12.74
CA PHE A 44 -7.09 25.52 13.10
C PHE A 44 -7.27 24.34 12.13
N ILE A 45 -8.52 23.96 11.81
CA ILE A 45 -8.81 22.89 10.85
C ILE A 45 -8.25 23.23 9.46
N ILE A 46 -8.44 24.46 8.99
CA ILE A 46 -7.93 24.95 7.70
C ILE A 46 -6.41 24.84 7.64
N ALA A 47 -5.70 25.28 8.69
CA ALA A 47 -4.24 25.16 8.75
C ALA A 47 -3.79 23.70 8.65
N LEU A 48 -4.42 22.79 9.40
CA LEU A 48 -4.09 21.37 9.35
C LEU A 48 -4.45 20.71 8.00
N GLN A 49 -5.54 21.12 7.35
CA GLN A 49 -5.89 20.66 6.00
C GLN A 49 -4.85 21.08 4.96
N LEU A 50 -4.36 22.32 5.01
CA LEU A 50 -3.30 22.79 4.12
C LEU A 50 -1.98 22.03 4.34
N VAL A 51 -1.61 21.79 5.60
CA VAL A 51 -0.42 20.98 5.91
C VAL A 51 -0.61 19.54 5.40
N ALA A 52 -1.79 18.93 5.58
CA ALA A 52 -2.11 17.62 5.04
C ALA A 52 -1.99 17.59 3.50
N ALA A 53 -2.51 18.61 2.80
CA ALA A 53 -2.39 18.73 1.36
C ALA A 53 -0.92 18.69 0.91
N VAL A 54 -0.02 19.42 1.59
CA VAL A 54 1.42 19.41 1.29
C VAL A 54 2.01 18.00 1.45
N TYR A 55 1.67 17.27 2.52
CA TYR A 55 2.12 15.89 2.70
C TYR A 55 1.63 14.95 1.59
N TYR A 56 0.35 15.07 1.21
CA TYR A 56 -0.22 14.26 0.14
C TYR A 56 0.37 14.59 -1.23
N VAL A 57 0.71 15.87 -1.50
CA VAL A 57 1.46 16.26 -2.71
C VAL A 57 2.85 15.61 -2.70
N GLN A 58 3.59 15.75 -1.61
CA GLN A 58 4.94 15.18 -1.50
C GLN A 58 4.92 13.66 -1.69
N LYS A 59 4.00 12.96 -1.01
CA LYS A 59 3.82 11.51 -1.16
C LYS A 59 3.39 11.13 -2.56
N GLY A 60 2.45 11.86 -3.14
CA GLY A 60 1.95 11.64 -4.48
C GLY A 60 3.05 11.72 -5.52
N ILE A 61 3.91 12.75 -5.44
CA ILE A 61 5.08 12.90 -6.32
C ILE A 61 6.08 11.76 -6.11
N VAL A 62 6.47 11.47 -4.86
CA VAL A 62 7.45 10.42 -4.55
C VAL A 62 6.96 9.05 -5.03
N SER A 63 5.67 8.74 -4.83
CA SER A 63 5.06 7.48 -5.26
C SER A 63 4.98 7.39 -6.78
N THR A 64 4.54 8.47 -7.46
CA THR A 64 4.41 8.52 -8.91
C THR A 64 5.77 8.37 -9.59
N VAL A 65 6.74 9.23 -9.22
CA VAL A 65 8.09 9.19 -9.80
C VAL A 65 8.80 7.89 -9.46
N GLY A 66 8.68 7.41 -8.22
CA GLY A 66 9.23 6.13 -7.79
C GLY A 66 8.66 4.96 -8.59
N GLY A 67 7.33 4.92 -8.78
CA GLY A 67 6.67 3.86 -9.54
C GLY A 67 7.04 3.86 -11.02
N LEU A 68 7.20 5.03 -11.64
CA LEU A 68 7.70 5.16 -13.00
C LEU A 68 9.13 4.65 -13.14
N LYS A 69 10.02 5.01 -12.21
CA LYS A 69 11.41 4.52 -12.16
C LYS A 69 11.43 3.00 -11.97
N ASP A 70 10.65 2.46 -11.04
CA ASP A 70 10.55 1.03 -10.79
C ASP A 70 10.08 0.27 -12.04
N ARG A 71 9.06 0.79 -12.74
CA ARG A 71 8.55 0.22 -13.99
C ARG A 71 9.58 0.25 -15.12
N ALA A 72 10.27 1.38 -15.31
CA ALA A 72 11.29 1.54 -16.34
C ALA A 72 12.46 0.59 -16.09
N ASN A 73 12.98 0.57 -14.86
CA ASN A 73 14.07 -0.31 -14.45
C ASN A 73 13.71 -1.78 -14.63
N ALA A 74 12.54 -2.21 -14.12
CA ALA A 74 12.09 -3.59 -14.27
C ALA A 74 11.93 -4.00 -15.75
N THR A 75 11.46 -3.09 -16.59
CA THR A 75 11.34 -3.34 -18.04
C THR A 75 12.71 -3.52 -18.70
N ALA A 76 13.69 -2.67 -18.38
CA ALA A 76 15.03 -2.77 -18.92
C ALA A 76 15.72 -4.10 -18.51
N TRP A 77 15.55 -4.49 -17.23
CA TRP A 77 16.06 -5.78 -16.73
C TRP A 77 15.36 -6.99 -17.35
N LEU A 78 14.06 -6.93 -17.60
CA LEU A 78 13.32 -8.01 -18.28
C LEU A 78 13.79 -8.22 -19.71
N THR A 79 14.16 -7.15 -20.42
CA THR A 79 14.68 -7.25 -21.79
C THR A 79 15.98 -8.05 -21.84
N VAL A 80 16.87 -7.87 -20.85
CA VAL A 80 18.14 -8.61 -20.78
C VAL A 80 18.02 -9.99 -20.15
N ALA A 81 17.03 -10.19 -19.27
CA ALA A 81 16.76 -11.48 -18.62
C ALA A 81 15.91 -12.44 -19.48
N GLY A 82 15.32 -11.96 -20.57
CA GLY A 82 14.54 -12.77 -21.49
C GLY A 82 15.36 -13.89 -22.14
N PRO A 83 14.70 -14.98 -22.60
CA PRO A 83 15.38 -16.06 -23.29
C PRO A 83 16.17 -15.50 -24.48
N GLU A 84 17.36 -16.03 -24.72
CA GLU A 84 18.08 -15.83 -25.97
C GLU A 84 17.16 -16.30 -27.09
N LYS A 85 16.43 -15.37 -27.73
CA LYS A 85 15.86 -15.61 -29.05
C LYS A 85 17.07 -16.03 -29.89
N GLY A 86 17.08 -17.30 -30.30
CA GLY A 86 18.24 -17.97 -30.85
C GLY A 86 19.08 -17.02 -31.66
N VAL A 87 20.18 -16.57 -31.07
CA VAL A 87 21.29 -16.08 -31.89
C VAL A 87 21.69 -17.36 -32.59
N ASP A 88 21.23 -17.50 -33.83
CA ASP A 88 21.45 -18.68 -34.63
C ASP A 88 22.94 -18.98 -34.55
N ARG A 89 23.29 -20.05 -33.81
CA ARG A 89 24.66 -20.57 -33.72
C ARG A 89 25.10 -21.19 -35.06
N THR A 90 24.48 -20.79 -36.16
CA THR A 90 24.82 -21.11 -37.54
C THR A 90 25.91 -20.17 -38.09
N GLY A 91 26.35 -19.18 -37.31
CA GLY A 91 27.45 -18.27 -37.67
C GLY A 91 28.82 -18.95 -37.72
N SER A 92 29.14 -19.54 -38.87
CA SER A 92 30.41 -19.37 -39.60
C SER A 92 31.70 -19.66 -38.83
N GLY A 93 31.95 -20.93 -38.54
CA GLY A 93 33.31 -21.45 -38.37
C GLY A 93 33.92 -21.77 -39.74
N ALA A 94 34.39 -20.76 -40.47
CA ALA A 94 35.29 -20.97 -41.58
C ALA A 94 36.72 -21.16 -41.02
N ASP A 95 37.37 -22.26 -41.45
CA ASP A 95 38.82 -22.50 -41.49
C ASP A 95 39.60 -22.88 -40.22
N GLY A 96 38.94 -23.22 -39.12
CA GLY A 96 39.61 -23.83 -37.95
C GLY A 96 39.72 -25.35 -38.04
N LYS A 97 40.93 -25.90 -38.24
CA LYS A 97 41.20 -27.35 -38.13
C LYS A 97 40.60 -27.92 -36.84
N PRO A 98 39.90 -29.07 -36.89
CA PRO A 98 39.23 -29.65 -35.72
C PRO A 98 40.28 -30.11 -34.71
N GLU A 99 40.48 -29.29 -33.68
CA GLU A 99 41.21 -29.71 -32.49
C GLU A 99 40.43 -30.88 -31.86
N LYS A 100 41.06 -32.04 -31.70
CA LYS A 100 40.46 -33.26 -31.10
C LYS A 100 40.12 -32.98 -29.63
N LYS A 101 39.00 -32.32 -29.38
CA LYS A 101 38.44 -32.17 -28.03
C LYS A 101 38.07 -33.57 -27.51
N ARG A 102 38.66 -33.92 -26.38
CA ARG A 102 38.32 -35.11 -25.58
C ARG A 102 36.80 -35.13 -25.39
N LYS A 103 36.15 -36.27 -25.68
CA LYS A 103 34.72 -36.42 -25.38
C LYS A 103 34.52 -36.21 -23.86
N PRO A 104 33.63 -35.30 -23.43
CA PRO A 104 33.33 -35.13 -22.02
C PRO A 104 32.82 -36.45 -21.44
N SER A 105 33.17 -36.75 -20.19
CA SER A 105 32.64 -37.94 -19.52
C SER A 105 31.13 -37.79 -19.30
N ALA A 106 30.42 -38.91 -19.12
CA ALA A 106 28.99 -38.87 -18.84
C ALA A 106 28.67 -38.08 -17.55
N ALA A 107 29.59 -38.08 -16.58
CA ALA A 107 29.47 -37.31 -15.34
C ALA A 107 29.59 -35.79 -15.60
N ASP A 108 30.53 -35.37 -16.45
CA ASP A 108 30.69 -33.96 -16.81
C ASP A 108 29.47 -33.43 -17.56
N ALA A 109 28.93 -34.24 -18.49
CA ALA A 109 27.72 -33.90 -19.23
C ALA A 109 26.48 -33.78 -18.31
N ALA A 110 26.37 -34.65 -17.30
CA ALA A 110 25.29 -34.58 -16.31
C ALA A 110 25.42 -33.33 -15.43
N ALA A 111 26.62 -33.04 -14.92
CA ALA A 111 26.88 -31.85 -14.11
C ALA A 111 26.64 -30.54 -14.89
N GLU A 112 27.02 -30.50 -16.18
CA GLU A 112 26.76 -29.36 -17.06
C GLU A 112 25.26 -29.16 -17.28
N LYS A 113 24.50 -30.25 -17.47
CA LYS A 113 23.05 -30.21 -17.61
C LYS A 113 22.36 -29.70 -16.34
N ASP A 114 22.79 -30.17 -15.17
CA ASP A 114 22.23 -29.75 -13.88
C ASP A 114 22.54 -28.27 -13.59
N LYS A 115 23.76 -27.83 -13.89
CA LYS A 115 24.15 -26.41 -13.78
C LYS A 115 23.31 -25.52 -14.70
N ALA A 116 23.12 -25.93 -15.96
CA ALA A 116 22.30 -25.18 -16.92
C ALA A 116 20.83 -25.12 -16.47
N ALA A 117 20.29 -26.22 -15.95
CA ALA A 117 18.94 -26.27 -15.40
C ALA A 117 18.77 -25.33 -14.19
N GLN A 118 19.77 -25.30 -13.30
CA GLN A 118 19.77 -24.39 -12.14
C GLN A 118 19.88 -22.92 -12.55
N GLU A 119 20.77 -22.58 -13.48
CA GLU A 119 20.89 -21.21 -14.00
C GLU A 119 19.59 -20.75 -14.68
N ALA A 120 18.93 -21.64 -15.43
CA ALA A 120 17.63 -21.35 -16.03
C ALA A 120 16.54 -21.11 -14.97
N ALA A 121 16.52 -21.92 -13.91
CA ALA A 121 15.59 -21.74 -12.79
C ALA A 121 15.83 -20.42 -12.03
N ASP A 122 17.09 -20.06 -11.78
CA ASP A 122 17.46 -18.82 -11.11
C ASP A 122 17.08 -17.60 -11.96
N MET A 123 17.33 -17.65 -13.27
CA MET A 123 16.92 -16.60 -14.22
C MET A 123 15.39 -16.48 -14.32
N ALA A 124 14.66 -17.60 -14.28
CA ALA A 124 13.20 -17.58 -14.27
C ALA A 124 12.65 -16.94 -12.99
N ALA A 125 13.23 -17.26 -11.83
CA ALA A 125 12.87 -16.64 -10.55
C ALA A 125 13.16 -15.14 -10.54
N PHE A 126 14.30 -14.72 -11.09
CA PHE A 126 14.65 -13.31 -11.23
C PHE A 126 13.71 -12.58 -12.20
N ALA A 127 13.37 -13.18 -13.35
CA ALA A 127 12.41 -12.60 -14.27
C ALA A 127 11.03 -12.42 -13.63
N GLU A 128 10.58 -13.39 -12.82
CA GLU A 128 9.32 -13.31 -12.10
C GLU A 128 9.32 -12.18 -11.05
N LEU A 129 10.41 -12.04 -10.30
CA LEU A 129 10.62 -10.90 -9.39
C LEU A 129 10.49 -9.56 -10.12
N LEU A 130 11.09 -9.43 -11.31
CA LEU A 130 11.02 -8.21 -12.12
C LEU A 130 9.60 -7.93 -12.63
N ARG A 131 8.84 -8.96 -13.05
CA ARG A 131 7.43 -8.79 -13.45
C ARG A 131 6.59 -8.24 -12.29
N ARG A 132 6.79 -8.78 -11.09
CA ARG A 132 6.12 -8.29 -9.87
C ARG A 132 6.52 -6.87 -9.54
N ARG A 133 7.81 -6.54 -9.63
CA ARG A 133 8.30 -5.15 -9.46
C ARG A 133 7.66 -4.20 -10.47
N LYS A 134 7.55 -4.62 -11.73
CA LYS A 134 6.88 -3.83 -12.78
C LYS A 134 5.41 -3.58 -12.43
N ALA A 135 4.68 -4.60 -11.99
CA ALA A 135 3.29 -4.49 -11.57
C ALA A 135 3.13 -3.59 -10.31
N ALA A 136 4.01 -3.76 -9.33
CA ALA A 136 4.08 -2.91 -8.14
C ALA A 136 4.39 -1.45 -8.50
N GLY A 137 5.25 -1.21 -9.50
CA GLY A 137 5.53 0.13 -10.03
C GLY A 137 4.28 0.80 -10.60
N ILE A 138 3.45 0.07 -11.35
CA ILE A 138 2.16 0.57 -11.85
C ILE A 138 1.22 0.91 -10.70
N ARG A 139 1.06 0.00 -9.74
CA ARG A 139 0.24 0.24 -8.56
C ARG A 139 0.70 1.49 -7.81
N ARG A 140 2.00 1.66 -7.61
CA ARG A 140 2.60 2.80 -6.92
C ARG A 140 2.34 4.12 -7.65
N VAL A 141 2.33 4.12 -9.00
CA VAL A 141 1.91 5.27 -9.79
C VAL A 141 0.45 5.63 -9.52
N LEU A 142 -0.45 4.64 -9.55
CA LEU A 142 -1.87 4.87 -9.31
C LEU A 142 -2.16 5.33 -7.88
N VAL A 143 -1.46 4.77 -6.89
CA VAL A 143 -1.51 5.25 -5.49
C VAL A 143 -1.01 6.70 -5.42
N GLY A 144 0.08 7.04 -6.10
CA GLY A 144 0.61 8.40 -6.16
C GLY A 144 -0.38 9.38 -6.79
N ALA A 145 -1.02 9.01 -7.90
CA ALA A 145 -2.07 9.81 -8.53
C ALA A 145 -3.28 10.01 -7.59
N SER A 146 -3.70 8.96 -6.89
CA SER A 146 -4.80 9.04 -5.90
C SER A 146 -4.45 9.98 -4.75
N GLN A 147 -3.20 9.96 -4.28
CA GLN A 147 -2.72 10.89 -3.24
C GLN A 147 -2.74 12.35 -3.71
N LEU A 148 -2.41 12.62 -4.98
CA LEU A 148 -2.50 13.98 -5.55
C LEU A 148 -3.96 14.45 -5.64
N ILE A 149 -4.90 13.56 -5.99
CA ILE A 149 -6.33 13.86 -5.99
C ILE A 149 -6.81 14.19 -4.57
N ILE A 150 -6.42 13.39 -3.57
CA ILE A 150 -6.77 13.65 -2.16
C ILE A 150 -6.18 14.99 -1.68
N ALA A 151 -4.99 15.37 -2.14
CA ALA A 151 -4.42 16.68 -1.83
C ALA A 151 -5.29 17.83 -2.37
N GLU A 152 -5.83 17.69 -3.58
CA GLU A 152 -6.80 18.65 -4.15
C GLU A 152 -8.06 18.74 -3.29
N GLY A 153 -8.60 17.60 -2.83
CA GLY A 153 -9.71 17.55 -1.89
C GLY A 153 -9.45 18.32 -0.59
N PHE A 154 -8.24 18.22 -0.01
CA PHE A 154 -7.89 19.02 1.16
C PHE A 154 -7.79 20.52 0.89
N VAL A 155 -7.32 20.91 -0.31
CA VAL A 155 -7.30 22.32 -0.73
C VAL A 155 -8.74 22.83 -0.90
N ALA A 156 -9.61 22.05 -1.52
CA ALA A 156 -11.03 22.38 -1.67
C ALA A 156 -11.72 22.57 -0.31
N LEU A 157 -11.48 21.67 0.64
CA LEU A 157 -11.98 21.78 2.01
C LEU A 157 -11.47 23.03 2.72
N ALA A 158 -10.18 23.34 2.58
CA ALA A 158 -9.59 24.55 3.16
C ALA A 158 -10.21 25.83 2.56
N LEU A 159 -10.37 25.88 1.23
CA LEU A 159 -11.02 27.01 0.55
C LEU A 159 -12.49 27.14 0.92
N SER A 160 -13.20 26.03 1.15
CA SER A 160 -14.57 26.04 1.66
C SER A 160 -14.63 26.57 3.09
N GLY A 161 -13.69 26.19 3.96
CA GLY A 161 -13.54 26.75 5.31
C GLY A 161 -13.34 28.26 5.29
N LEU A 162 -12.53 28.75 4.34
CA LEU A 162 -12.30 30.18 4.08
C LEU A 162 -13.47 30.89 3.37
N LYS A 163 -14.56 30.18 3.04
CA LYS A 163 -15.73 30.70 2.31
C LYS A 163 -15.43 31.18 0.88
N TYR A 164 -14.33 30.70 0.27
CA TYR A 164 -13.97 31.00 -1.11
C TYR A 164 -14.47 29.95 -2.12
N MET A 165 -14.96 28.81 -1.66
CA MET A 165 -15.45 27.73 -2.53
C MET A 165 -16.98 27.61 -2.45
N LEU A 166 -17.63 27.63 -3.61
CA LEU A 166 -19.06 27.35 -3.73
C LEU A 166 -19.35 25.88 -3.40
N PHE A 167 -20.48 25.64 -2.73
CA PHE A 167 -20.88 24.30 -2.30
C PHE A 167 -20.92 23.26 -3.43
N PRO A 168 -21.49 23.53 -4.63
CA PRO A 168 -21.45 22.56 -5.75
C PRO A 168 -20.03 22.15 -6.15
N ARG A 169 -19.06 23.08 -6.11
CA ARG A 169 -17.66 22.78 -6.46
C ARG A 169 -16.99 21.92 -5.40
N LEU A 170 -17.31 22.17 -4.13
CA LEU A 170 -16.85 21.32 -3.02
C LEU A 170 -17.36 19.89 -3.20
N VAL A 171 -18.66 19.71 -3.47
CA VAL A 171 -19.26 18.38 -3.66
C VAL A 171 -18.58 17.61 -4.80
N TRP A 172 -18.30 18.26 -5.93
CA TRP A 172 -17.56 17.63 -7.02
C TRP A 172 -16.13 17.23 -6.62
N SER A 173 -15.39 18.09 -5.93
CA SER A 173 -14.04 17.75 -5.44
C SER A 173 -14.07 16.57 -4.45
N LEU A 174 -15.05 16.55 -3.53
CA LEU A 174 -15.27 15.42 -2.63
C LEU A 174 -15.60 14.12 -3.39
N THR A 175 -16.42 14.20 -4.45
CA THR A 175 -16.75 13.03 -5.28
C THR A 175 -15.51 12.45 -5.96
N ILE A 176 -14.64 13.30 -6.51
CA ILE A 176 -13.37 12.86 -7.13
C ILE A 176 -12.44 12.25 -6.06
N THR A 177 -12.41 12.86 -4.87
CA THR A 177 -11.67 12.35 -3.72
C THR A 177 -12.17 10.97 -3.29
N GLU A 178 -13.49 10.75 -3.26
CA GLU A 178 -14.09 9.45 -2.95
C GLU A 178 -13.68 8.36 -3.95
N VAL A 179 -13.64 8.67 -5.26
CA VAL A 179 -13.16 7.72 -6.27
C VAL A 179 -11.70 7.33 -6.01
N ALA A 180 -10.85 8.29 -5.65
CA ALA A 180 -9.46 8.02 -5.28
C ALA A 180 -9.36 7.17 -4.00
N LEU A 181 -10.18 7.45 -2.98
CA LEU A 181 -10.25 6.67 -1.75
C LEU A 181 -10.72 5.23 -2.02
N ALA A 182 -11.72 5.03 -2.86
CA ALA A 182 -12.18 3.69 -3.25
C ALA A 182 -11.05 2.86 -3.87
N TYR A 183 -10.21 3.47 -4.71
CA TYR A 183 -9.03 2.79 -5.24
C TYR A 183 -8.01 2.45 -4.14
N LEU A 184 -7.75 3.36 -3.19
CA LEU A 184 -6.84 3.09 -2.08
C LEU A 184 -7.36 1.97 -1.16
N LEU A 185 -8.67 1.92 -0.89
CA LEU A 185 -9.32 0.83 -0.16
C LEU A 185 -9.13 -0.52 -0.85
N TYR A 186 -9.29 -0.55 -2.18
CA TYR A 186 -9.02 -1.74 -2.98
C TYR A 186 -7.55 -2.20 -2.85
N VAL A 187 -6.60 -1.25 -2.91
CA VAL A 187 -5.18 -1.53 -2.72
C VAL A 187 -4.91 -2.11 -1.33
N MET A 188 -5.45 -1.52 -0.27
CA MET A 188 -5.32 -2.01 1.11
C MET A 188 -5.87 -3.44 1.25
N LEU A 189 -7.05 -3.71 0.68
CA LEU A 189 -7.66 -5.05 0.71
C LEU A 189 -6.76 -6.10 0.03
N ASP A 190 -6.20 -5.76 -1.14
CA ASP A 190 -5.29 -6.66 -1.83
C ASP A 190 -3.98 -6.87 -1.04
N GLU A 191 -3.44 -5.83 -0.42
CA GLU A 191 -2.25 -5.93 0.44
C GLU A 191 -2.48 -6.87 1.63
N ILE A 192 -3.62 -6.76 2.31
CA ILE A 192 -4.01 -7.68 3.39
C ILE A 192 -4.11 -9.12 2.87
N ARG A 193 -4.72 -9.34 1.69
CA ARG A 193 -4.83 -10.67 1.08
C ARG A 193 -3.47 -11.25 0.72
N VAL A 194 -2.56 -10.44 0.18
CA VAL A 194 -1.18 -10.83 -0.10
C VAL A 194 -0.46 -11.16 1.20
N ALA A 195 -0.49 -10.29 2.21
CA ALA A 195 0.16 -10.49 3.50
C ALA A 195 -0.30 -11.78 4.19
N ARG A 196 -1.61 -12.07 4.20
CA ARG A 196 -2.16 -13.32 4.76
C ARG A 196 -1.71 -14.55 3.99
N ARG A 197 -1.71 -14.50 2.65
CA ARG A 197 -1.20 -15.61 1.82
C ARG A 197 0.28 -15.87 2.08
N LEU A 198 1.10 -14.82 2.15
CA LEU A 198 2.52 -14.91 2.45
C LEU A 198 2.76 -15.47 3.87
N ALA A 199 2.01 -15.01 4.86
CA ALA A 199 2.10 -15.52 6.23
C ALA A 199 1.69 -17.00 6.32
N ALA A 200 0.70 -17.44 5.54
CA ALA A 200 0.32 -18.84 5.45
C ALA A 200 1.42 -19.70 4.80
N LYS A 201 2.01 -19.23 3.69
CA LYS A 201 3.14 -19.89 3.03
C LYS A 201 4.36 -19.97 3.95
N ALA A 202 4.70 -18.90 4.66
CA ALA A 202 5.82 -18.87 5.59
C ALA A 202 5.60 -19.83 6.79
N ARG A 203 4.37 -19.93 7.30
CA ARG A 203 3.99 -20.94 8.32
C ARG A 203 4.13 -22.36 7.79
N ALA A 204 3.67 -22.63 6.57
CA ALA A 204 3.82 -23.94 5.95
C ALA A 204 5.30 -24.31 5.76
N ALA A 205 6.12 -23.38 5.26
CA ALA A 205 7.56 -23.55 5.09
C ALA A 205 8.27 -23.79 6.43
N ALA A 206 7.87 -23.09 7.50
CA ALA A 206 8.43 -23.31 8.83
C ALA A 206 8.10 -24.69 9.42
N ARG A 207 7.01 -25.34 8.96
CA ARG A 207 6.63 -26.70 9.38
C ARG A 207 7.37 -27.80 8.62
N LEU A 208 7.74 -27.53 7.36
CA LEU A 208 8.48 -28.50 6.56
C LEU A 208 9.91 -28.65 7.10
N ARG A 209 10.21 -29.81 7.68
CA ARG A 209 11.56 -30.15 8.18
C ARG A 209 12.59 -30.30 7.03
N ILE A 210 12.14 -30.58 5.81
CA ILE A 210 12.98 -30.85 4.63
C ILE A 210 13.62 -29.56 4.13
N ALA A 211 14.94 -29.57 3.87
CA ALA A 211 15.79 -28.46 3.39
C ALA A 211 15.44 -27.89 1.99
N ALA A 212 14.16 -27.83 1.63
CA ALA A 212 13.73 -27.21 0.38
C ALA A 212 13.99 -25.69 0.42
N PRO A 213 14.48 -25.10 -0.68
CA PRO A 213 14.64 -23.65 -0.80
C PRO A 213 13.29 -22.97 -0.59
N LEU A 214 13.30 -21.82 0.10
CA LEU A 214 12.10 -21.03 0.32
C LEU A 214 11.52 -20.57 -1.01
N ASP A 215 10.19 -20.50 -1.13
CA ASP A 215 9.54 -19.79 -2.23
C ASP A 215 10.05 -18.33 -2.22
N THR A 216 10.35 -17.76 -3.40
CA THR A 216 10.77 -16.36 -3.57
C THR A 216 9.85 -15.40 -2.81
N GLU A 217 8.54 -15.68 -2.79
CA GLU A 217 7.54 -14.94 -2.01
C GLU A 217 7.77 -14.97 -0.51
N VAL A 218 8.13 -16.13 0.04
CA VAL A 218 8.39 -16.29 1.46
C VAL A 218 9.71 -15.63 1.81
N ALA A 219 10.73 -15.77 0.96
CA ALA A 219 12.00 -15.10 1.17
C ALA A 219 11.79 -13.57 1.26
N GLU A 220 11.04 -12.96 0.33
CA GLU A 220 10.67 -11.54 0.35
C GLU A 220 9.97 -11.10 1.66
N LEU A 221 9.17 -11.98 2.26
CA LEU A 221 8.51 -11.71 3.54
C LEU A 221 9.50 -11.65 4.72
N VAL A 222 10.55 -12.48 4.67
CA VAL A 222 11.57 -12.59 5.72
C VAL A 222 12.73 -11.60 5.54
N ALA A 223 12.82 -10.96 4.37
CA ALA A 223 13.72 -9.83 4.14
C ALA A 223 13.55 -8.80 5.27
N PRO A 224 14.64 -8.23 5.81
CA PRO A 224 14.54 -7.23 6.86
C PRO A 224 13.77 -6.00 6.35
N ARG A 225 12.47 -5.95 6.64
CA ARG A 225 11.56 -4.81 6.40
C ARG A 225 11.75 -3.71 7.45
N ILE A 226 12.99 -3.28 7.68
CA ILE A 226 13.22 -2.17 8.62
C ILE A 226 12.87 -0.87 7.87
N GLY A 227 11.63 -0.41 8.04
CA GLY A 227 11.20 0.93 7.64
C GLY A 227 10.88 1.15 6.15
N GLN A 228 10.74 0.11 5.33
CA GLN A 228 10.34 0.22 3.93
C GLN A 228 8.98 -0.44 3.67
N ALA A 229 8.19 0.14 2.77
CA ALA A 229 6.87 -0.37 2.39
C ALA A 229 6.93 -1.84 1.89
N PRO A 230 5.83 -2.62 1.97
CA PRO A 230 5.80 -4.06 1.67
C PRO A 230 6.34 -4.47 0.28
N TRP A 231 6.45 -3.52 -0.64
CA TRP A 231 6.92 -3.69 -2.03
C TRP A 231 8.38 -3.28 -2.25
N ALA A 232 9.14 -2.93 -1.22
CA ALA A 232 10.55 -2.61 -1.34
C ALA A 232 11.38 -3.90 -1.49
N LEU A 233 11.36 -4.43 -2.71
CA LEU A 233 12.28 -5.48 -3.15
C LEU A 233 13.73 -4.98 -3.00
N PRO A 234 14.72 -5.87 -2.80
CA PRO A 234 16.13 -5.50 -2.90
C PRO A 234 16.32 -4.62 -4.14
N GLU A 235 16.94 -3.45 -3.99
CA GLU A 235 17.23 -2.61 -5.17
C GLU A 235 18.04 -3.49 -6.13
N PRO A 236 17.61 -3.66 -7.41
CA PRO A 236 18.47 -4.28 -8.39
C PRO A 236 19.77 -3.50 -8.38
N PRO A 237 20.90 -4.18 -8.58
CA PRO A 237 22.19 -3.53 -8.51
C PRO A 237 22.18 -2.34 -9.48
N ARG A 238 22.71 -1.18 -9.05
CA ARG A 238 22.70 0.10 -9.81
C ARG A 238 23.55 0.07 -11.09
N VAL A 239 24.01 -1.11 -11.49
CA VAL A 239 24.72 -1.36 -12.74
C VAL A 239 23.74 -1.37 -13.91
N ALA A 240 24.26 -1.03 -15.09
CA ALA A 240 23.51 -1.13 -16.32
C ALA A 240 22.92 -2.55 -16.49
N PRO A 241 21.67 -2.67 -16.93
CA PRO A 241 21.05 -3.96 -17.18
C PRO A 241 21.82 -4.66 -18.30
N THR A 242 22.59 -5.67 -17.91
CA THR A 242 23.36 -6.54 -18.81
C THR A 242 23.01 -7.99 -18.51
N ARG A 243 23.23 -8.90 -19.46
CA ARG A 243 23.02 -10.34 -19.21
C ARG A 243 23.90 -10.87 -18.08
N ALA A 244 25.17 -10.48 -18.04
CA ALA A 244 26.07 -10.84 -16.96
C ALA A 244 25.56 -10.32 -15.61
N GLY A 245 25.08 -9.07 -15.58
CA GLY A 245 24.43 -8.50 -14.39
C GLY A 245 23.16 -9.26 -13.98
N ALA A 246 22.36 -9.73 -14.93
CA ALA A 246 21.12 -10.45 -14.65
C ALA A 246 21.41 -11.83 -14.05
N ARG A 247 22.41 -12.53 -14.59
CA ARG A 247 22.92 -13.79 -14.01
C ARG A 247 23.47 -13.58 -12.61
N ALA A 248 24.29 -12.54 -12.40
CA ALA A 248 24.82 -12.22 -11.08
C ALA A 248 23.71 -11.90 -10.07
N ALA A 249 22.69 -11.14 -10.47
CA ALA A 249 21.53 -10.82 -9.63
C ALA A 249 20.69 -12.07 -9.33
N ALA A 250 20.49 -12.96 -10.30
CA ALA A 250 19.80 -14.23 -10.10
C ALA A 250 20.54 -15.14 -9.11
N THR A 251 21.86 -15.27 -9.24
CA THR A 251 22.70 -16.01 -8.29
C THR A 251 22.65 -15.40 -6.89
N ALA A 252 22.72 -14.07 -6.78
CA ALA A 252 22.61 -13.38 -5.50
C ALA A 252 21.25 -13.59 -4.84
N LEU A 253 20.15 -13.55 -5.61
CA LEU A 253 18.80 -13.82 -5.14
C LEU A 253 18.69 -15.24 -4.56
N ARG A 254 19.26 -16.23 -5.26
CA ARG A 254 19.33 -17.61 -4.78
C ARG A 254 20.14 -17.71 -3.49
N ALA A 255 21.37 -17.21 -3.47
CA ALA A 255 22.25 -17.29 -2.30
C ALA A 255 21.58 -16.68 -1.06
N TRP A 256 20.88 -15.56 -1.26
CA TRP A 256 20.10 -14.92 -0.22
C TRP A 256 18.94 -15.81 0.27
N ARG A 257 18.12 -16.34 -0.65
CA ARG A 257 16.98 -17.23 -0.35
C ARG A 257 17.41 -18.47 0.43
N ASP A 258 18.52 -19.07 0.02
CA ASP A 258 19.06 -20.29 0.62
C ASP A 258 19.71 -19.99 1.99
N GLY A 259 20.11 -18.73 2.24
CA GLY A 259 20.72 -18.26 3.49
C GLY A 259 19.75 -17.79 4.58
N VAL A 260 18.43 -17.73 4.34
CA VAL A 260 17.45 -17.26 5.33
C VAL A 260 17.23 -18.30 6.44
N PRO A 261 17.56 -18.02 7.72
CA PRO A 261 17.33 -18.96 8.81
C PRO A 261 15.84 -19.22 9.06
N ARG A 262 15.42 -20.48 9.17
CA ARG A 262 14.00 -20.86 9.42
C ARG A 262 13.38 -20.26 10.68
N PRO A 263 14.08 -20.12 11.83
CA PRO A 263 13.53 -19.42 12.99
C PRO A 263 13.16 -17.96 12.67
N ARG A 264 13.91 -17.31 11.77
CA ARG A 264 13.55 -15.97 11.27
C ARG A 264 12.30 -16.03 10.39
N ALA A 265 12.12 -17.08 9.59
CA ALA A 265 10.91 -17.27 8.79
C ALA A 265 9.64 -17.44 9.65
N ALA A 266 9.70 -18.20 10.74
CA ALA A 266 8.58 -18.35 11.67
C ALA A 266 8.24 -17.03 12.39
N GLY A 267 9.26 -16.28 12.84
CA GLY A 267 9.06 -14.96 13.43
C GLY A 267 8.47 -13.95 12.46
N ALA A 268 8.97 -13.93 11.21
CA ALA A 268 8.45 -13.08 10.15
C ALA A 268 7.00 -13.43 9.79
N ALA A 269 6.64 -14.72 9.77
CA ALA A 269 5.26 -15.15 9.53
C ALA A 269 4.29 -14.64 10.61
N ALA A 270 4.69 -14.70 11.87
CA ALA A 270 3.88 -14.19 12.98
C ALA A 270 3.76 -12.66 12.93
N ALA A 271 4.84 -11.95 12.61
CA ALA A 271 4.82 -10.49 12.44
C ALA A 271 3.94 -10.07 11.25
N ALA A 272 4.03 -10.78 10.13
CA ALA A 272 3.21 -10.54 8.95
C ALA A 272 1.72 -10.75 9.23
N ASP A 273 1.38 -11.80 9.99
CA ASP A 273 -0.02 -12.06 10.39
C ASP A 273 -0.55 -10.96 11.33
N ALA A 274 0.25 -10.53 12.31
CA ALA A 274 -0.11 -9.42 13.19
C ALA A 274 -0.31 -8.09 12.43
N ASN A 275 0.58 -7.79 11.47
CA ASN A 275 0.43 -6.61 10.61
C ASN A 275 -0.83 -6.71 9.74
N ALA A 276 -1.10 -7.88 9.14
CA ALA A 276 -2.29 -8.08 8.32
C ALA A 276 -3.61 -7.96 9.13
N GLN A 277 -3.57 -8.27 10.43
CA GLN A 277 -4.69 -8.04 11.33
C GLN A 277 -4.87 -6.55 11.63
N LEU A 278 -3.79 -5.83 11.94
CA LEU A 278 -3.83 -4.38 12.12
C LEU A 278 -4.34 -3.68 10.86
N GLU A 279 -3.77 -3.99 9.69
CA GLU A 279 -4.21 -3.44 8.40
C GLU A 279 -5.69 -3.73 8.12
N ALA A 280 -6.21 -4.90 8.51
CA ALA A 280 -7.63 -5.20 8.36
C ALA A 280 -8.53 -4.33 9.26
N VAL A 281 -8.08 -4.00 10.47
CA VAL A 281 -8.78 -3.03 11.34
C VAL A 281 -8.72 -1.62 10.73
N LEU A 282 -7.56 -1.20 10.23
CA LEU A 282 -7.41 0.09 9.55
C LEU A 282 -8.27 0.17 8.29
N LEU A 283 -8.36 -0.92 7.51
CA LEU A 283 -9.26 -1.00 6.36
C LEU A 283 -10.71 -0.80 6.77
N LEU A 284 -11.17 -1.46 7.85
CA LEU A 284 -12.54 -1.30 8.33
C LEU A 284 -12.83 0.15 8.73
N LEU A 285 -11.91 0.80 9.44
CA LEU A 285 -12.05 2.23 9.79
C LEU A 285 -12.11 3.12 8.54
N ASN A 286 -11.25 2.87 7.55
CA ASN A 286 -11.27 3.62 6.29
C ASN A 286 -12.54 3.37 5.48
N VAL A 287 -13.13 2.16 5.54
CA VAL A 287 -14.44 1.88 4.93
C VAL A 287 -15.54 2.68 5.63
N VAL A 288 -15.54 2.76 6.97
CA VAL A 288 -16.49 3.60 7.71
C VAL A 288 -16.35 5.07 7.31
N ALA A 289 -15.11 5.56 7.19
CA ALA A 289 -14.87 6.93 6.75
C ALA A 289 -15.32 7.20 5.32
N PHE A 290 -14.96 6.31 4.38
CA PHE A 290 -15.41 6.36 2.99
C PHE A 290 -16.94 6.42 2.89
N VAL A 291 -17.66 5.52 3.57
CA VAL A 291 -19.13 5.52 3.57
C VAL A 291 -19.68 6.79 4.22
N GLY A 292 -19.05 7.25 5.31
CA GLY A 292 -19.43 8.47 6.02
C GLY A 292 -19.33 9.72 5.17
N TYR A 293 -18.21 9.96 4.49
CA TYR A 293 -18.05 11.13 3.63
C TYR A 293 -18.79 11.02 2.31
N ALA A 294 -19.00 9.80 1.79
CA ALA A 294 -19.84 9.58 0.61
C ALA A 294 -21.29 10.04 0.81
N THR A 295 -21.79 10.19 2.04
CA THR A 295 -23.16 10.71 2.25
C THR A 295 -23.33 12.15 1.73
N ILE A 296 -22.27 12.98 1.74
CA ILE A 296 -22.33 14.36 1.23
C ILE A 296 -22.61 14.39 -0.28
N PRO A 297 -21.81 13.77 -1.17
CA PRO A 297 -22.13 13.74 -2.59
C PRO A 297 -23.40 12.94 -2.89
N LEU A 298 -23.70 11.88 -2.12
CA LEU A 298 -24.94 11.11 -2.32
C LEU A 298 -26.19 11.97 -2.05
N THR A 299 -26.27 12.64 -0.90
CA THR A 299 -27.40 13.53 -0.56
C THR A 299 -27.54 14.74 -1.50
N TYR A 300 -26.46 15.15 -2.16
CA TYR A 300 -26.47 16.23 -3.14
C TYR A 300 -26.95 15.78 -4.53
N PHE A 301 -26.44 14.65 -5.03
CA PHE A 301 -26.74 14.19 -6.40
C PHE A 301 -27.99 13.31 -6.50
N VAL A 302 -28.39 12.69 -5.39
CA VAL A 302 -29.56 11.84 -5.33
C VAL A 302 -30.70 12.64 -4.73
N PRO A 303 -31.78 12.95 -5.47
CA PRO A 303 -32.96 13.58 -4.91
C PRO A 303 -33.66 12.68 -3.86
N GLU A 304 -34.23 13.30 -2.82
CA GLU A 304 -34.86 12.57 -1.70
C GLU A 304 -36.07 11.75 -2.14
N ASP A 305 -36.87 12.28 -3.07
CA ASP A 305 -38.00 11.60 -3.70
C ASP A 305 -37.56 10.34 -4.47
N TRP A 306 -36.43 10.42 -5.19
CA TRP A 306 -35.85 9.27 -5.87
C TRP A 306 -35.31 8.23 -4.88
N ALA A 307 -34.62 8.65 -3.81
CA ALA A 307 -34.11 7.75 -2.78
C ALA A 307 -35.25 6.97 -2.09
N ASN A 308 -36.40 7.61 -1.89
CA ASN A 308 -37.60 7.00 -1.33
C ASN A 308 -38.33 6.07 -2.30
N ALA A 309 -38.22 6.30 -3.61
CA ALA A 309 -38.87 5.51 -4.65
C ALA A 309 -38.01 4.36 -5.23
N ALA A 310 -36.73 4.27 -4.86
CA ALA A 310 -35.80 3.32 -5.46
C ALA A 310 -36.16 1.85 -5.15
N PRO A 311 -36.06 0.92 -6.14
CA PRO A 311 -36.35 -0.49 -5.92
C PRO A 311 -35.34 -1.16 -4.98
N ALA A 312 -35.78 -2.22 -4.29
CA ALA A 312 -35.14 -2.86 -3.13
C ALA A 312 -33.60 -3.07 -3.16
N PRO A 313 -32.94 -3.52 -4.25
CA PRO A 313 -31.49 -3.66 -4.21
C PRO A 313 -30.77 -2.30 -4.26
N LEU A 314 -31.37 -1.31 -4.94
CA LEU A 314 -30.80 0.04 -5.05
C LEU A 314 -31.06 0.85 -3.77
N SER A 315 -32.22 0.69 -3.14
CA SER A 315 -32.53 1.33 -1.86
C SER A 315 -31.71 0.78 -0.70
N LEU A 316 -31.26 -0.48 -0.74
CA LEU A 316 -30.29 -0.98 0.24
C LEU A 316 -28.88 -0.39 0.06
N LEU A 317 -28.46 -0.12 -1.18
CA LEU A 317 -27.13 0.40 -1.47
C LEU A 317 -27.04 1.93 -1.33
N VAL A 318 -28.10 2.65 -1.72
CA VAL A 318 -28.14 4.12 -1.76
C VAL A 318 -29.10 4.68 -0.72
N GLY A 319 -30.16 3.94 -0.38
CA GLY A 319 -31.21 4.41 0.52
C GLY A 319 -30.92 4.18 2.00
N TRP A 320 -30.16 3.15 2.42
CA TRP A 320 -29.86 2.94 3.85
C TRP A 320 -29.23 4.17 4.55
N PRO A 321 -28.26 4.89 3.95
CA PRO A 321 -27.71 6.10 4.55
C PRO A 321 -28.68 7.28 4.46
N LEU A 322 -29.61 7.29 3.49
CA LEU A 322 -30.47 8.44 3.15
C LEU A 322 -31.88 8.37 3.77
N TRP A 323 -32.41 7.17 4.05
CA TRP A 323 -33.78 6.93 4.53
C TRP A 323 -34.02 7.33 5.98
N TRP A 324 -32.98 7.33 6.81
CA TRP A 324 -33.11 7.69 8.21
C TRP A 324 -31.81 8.32 8.70
N PRO A 325 -31.80 9.58 9.18
CA PRO A 325 -32.95 10.46 9.51
C PRO A 325 -33.30 11.52 8.43
N GLY A 326 -33.09 11.24 7.14
CA GLY A 326 -33.23 12.21 6.04
C GLY A 326 -31.88 12.82 5.62
N HIS A 327 -31.84 13.57 4.51
CA HIS A 327 -30.57 13.98 3.87
C HIS A 327 -29.63 14.82 4.75
N GLU A 328 -30.18 15.79 5.50
CA GLU A 328 -29.39 16.65 6.38
C GLU A 328 -28.74 15.82 7.50
N ALA A 329 -29.53 14.98 8.16
CA ALA A 329 -29.05 14.13 9.23
C ALA A 329 -28.10 13.03 8.72
N ALA A 330 -28.34 12.48 7.53
CA ALA A 330 -27.43 11.55 6.86
C ALA A 330 -26.07 12.16 6.57
N SER A 331 -26.06 13.40 6.05
CA SER A 331 -24.84 14.17 5.82
C SER A 331 -24.08 14.42 7.13
N TRP A 332 -24.80 14.84 8.17
CA TRP A 332 -24.20 15.16 9.47
C TRP A 332 -23.62 13.92 10.15
N TRP A 333 -24.41 12.84 10.30
CA TRP A 333 -23.97 11.60 10.95
C TRP A 333 -22.90 10.88 10.13
N GLY A 334 -23.00 10.91 8.80
CA GLY A 334 -21.97 10.36 7.92
C GLY A 334 -20.64 11.10 8.10
N ASN A 335 -20.65 12.44 8.07
CA ASN A 335 -19.45 13.24 8.30
C ASN A 335 -18.85 12.96 9.70
N LEU A 336 -19.68 12.93 10.75
CA LEU A 336 -19.22 12.61 12.11
C LEU A 336 -18.62 11.20 12.20
N ALA A 337 -19.26 10.19 11.62
CA ALA A 337 -18.76 8.83 11.61
C ALA A 337 -17.40 8.74 10.90
N GLY A 338 -17.23 9.47 9.80
CA GLY A 338 -15.97 9.54 9.09
C GLY A 338 -14.87 10.26 9.86
N ASP A 339 -15.19 11.41 10.46
CA ASP A 339 -14.26 12.16 11.32
C ASP A 339 -13.78 11.30 12.51
N VAL A 340 -14.69 10.54 13.13
CA VAL A 340 -14.36 9.62 14.24
C VAL A 340 -13.47 8.47 13.76
N ALA A 341 -13.84 7.80 12.66
CA ALA A 341 -13.07 6.67 12.15
C ALA A 341 -11.64 7.09 11.75
N TRP A 342 -11.51 8.23 11.06
CA TRP A 342 -10.20 8.82 10.72
C TRP A 342 -9.49 9.47 11.91
N SER A 343 -10.13 9.64 13.06
CA SER A 343 -9.44 9.98 14.33
C SER A 343 -8.88 8.73 15.01
N VAL A 344 -9.65 7.64 15.02
CA VAL A 344 -9.26 6.38 15.65
C VAL A 344 -8.10 5.73 14.90
N GLU A 345 -8.08 5.77 13.58
CA GLU A 345 -7.00 5.21 12.75
C GLU A 345 -5.59 5.71 13.15
N PRO A 346 -5.28 7.02 13.09
CA PRO A 346 -3.95 7.50 13.45
C PRO A 346 -3.62 7.25 14.92
N ALA A 347 -4.61 7.29 15.82
CA ALA A 347 -4.41 6.90 17.22
C ALA A 347 -3.97 5.43 17.35
N LEU A 348 -4.60 4.52 16.61
CA LEU A 348 -4.19 3.11 16.56
C LEU A 348 -2.79 2.94 15.94
N MET A 349 -2.45 3.70 14.90
CA MET A 349 -1.10 3.67 14.31
C MET A 349 -0.02 4.12 15.31
N LEU A 350 -0.30 5.14 16.12
CA LEU A 350 0.59 5.60 17.19
C LEU A 350 0.72 4.55 18.32
N ALA A 351 -0.37 3.84 18.63
CA ALA A 351 -0.39 2.80 19.67
C ALA A 351 0.17 1.44 19.19
N ALA A 352 0.18 1.18 17.89
CA ALA A 352 0.54 -0.12 17.31
C ALA A 352 1.88 -0.70 17.79
N PRO A 353 2.99 0.07 17.90
CA PRO A 353 4.25 -0.45 18.42
C PRO A 353 4.13 -1.01 19.85
N LEU A 354 3.31 -0.39 20.69
CA LEU A 354 3.06 -0.82 22.06
C LEU A 354 2.18 -2.09 22.08
N LEU A 355 1.14 -2.12 21.24
CA LEU A 355 0.21 -3.24 21.14
C LEU A 355 0.90 -4.51 20.60
N ILE A 356 1.68 -4.38 19.52
CA ILE A 356 2.37 -5.51 18.88
C ILE A 356 3.59 -5.94 19.72
N GLY A 357 4.35 -4.99 20.25
CA GLY A 357 5.51 -5.27 21.11
C GLY A 357 5.14 -6.03 22.39
N GLY A 358 4.01 -5.66 23.01
CA GLY A 358 3.48 -6.32 24.21
C GLY A 358 3.12 -7.79 23.99
N VAL A 359 2.56 -8.14 22.83
CA VAL A 359 2.22 -9.53 22.49
C VAL A 359 3.49 -10.39 22.35
N GLY A 360 4.54 -9.84 21.73
CA GLY A 360 5.83 -10.51 21.60
C GLY A 360 6.50 -10.77 22.96
N ALA A 361 6.52 -9.76 23.83
CA ALA A 361 7.08 -9.87 25.18
C ALA A 361 6.35 -10.91 26.04
N ARG A 362 5.00 -10.91 26.04
CA ARG A 362 4.19 -11.88 26.78
C ARG A 362 4.41 -13.32 26.31
N ARG A 363 4.52 -13.55 24.99
CA ARG A 363 4.82 -14.89 24.46
C ARG A 363 6.20 -15.39 24.86
N ARG A 364 7.22 -14.51 24.86
CA ARG A 364 8.57 -14.87 25.34
C ARG A 364 8.59 -15.18 26.83
N ALA A 365 7.85 -14.42 27.64
CA ALA A 365 7.72 -14.69 29.07
C ALA A 365 7.07 -16.06 29.31
N LYS A 366 5.96 -16.36 28.62
CA LYS A 366 5.26 -17.66 28.72
C LYS A 366 6.11 -18.85 28.26
N ALA A 367 6.97 -18.64 27.26
CA ALA A 367 7.90 -19.67 26.78
C ALA A 367 9.11 -19.91 27.69
N LYS A 368 9.42 -18.98 28.61
CA LYS A 368 10.47 -19.16 29.64
C LYS A 368 9.94 -19.83 30.91
N SER A 369 8.63 -19.79 31.14
CA SER A 369 7.98 -20.36 32.32
C SER A 369 7.45 -21.79 32.14
N ALA A 370 7.56 -22.33 30.92
CA ALA A 370 7.19 -23.69 30.55
C ALA A 370 8.47 -24.42 30.15
#